data_AF-A0A7G7GB69-F1
#
_entry.id   AF-A0A7G7GB69-F1
#
_cell.length_a   1.000
_cell.length_b   1.000
_cell.length_c   1.000
_cell.angle_alpha   90.00
_cell.angle_beta   90.00
_cell.angle_gamma   90.00
#
_symmetry.space_group_name_H-M   'P 1'
#
loop_
_entity.id
_entity.type
_entity.pdbx_description
1 polymer ?
#
loop_
_entity_poly.entity_id
_entity_poly.type
_entity_poly.pdbx_seq_one_letter_code
_entity_poly.pdbx_strand_id
1 'polypeptide(L)'
;MKNICLLLLLLPVFCSAQTLNYLAYHQQITQAEEHLVARQFPESLKIYLQLTATYPHVFLRDLKVATQLAAYTKDTANLYFFLEKAMLKGWTSKQILKRKTLQPFKSNDQFKKLLAREDQFQKAFENNINLTLRTEIKQMLAADQKRALRVALTPGIKWRERYTKQKFVPHNRAQVRRINQIMDQVGYPGEKIIGDHSWATVLISHNEHDSIYQQLQPKLYAALERGEISAIELAIVESWRRVVDTSGQDQAFVIWEQ
;
A
#
# COMPACT_ATOMS: atom_id res chain seq x y z
N MET A 1 -7.78 -34.05 58.70
CA MET A 1 -7.08 -34.09 57.41
C MET A 1 -7.95 -33.37 56.38
N LYS A 2 -7.70 -32.08 56.13
CA LYS A 2 -8.41 -31.29 55.11
C LYS A 2 -7.38 -30.90 54.05
N ASN A 3 -7.43 -31.60 52.92
CA ASN A 3 -6.62 -31.29 51.74
C ASN A 3 -7.19 -30.00 51.12
N ILE A 4 -6.46 -28.90 51.27
CA ILE A 4 -6.75 -27.65 50.56
C ILE A 4 -6.08 -27.79 49.18
N CYS A 5 -6.89 -28.11 48.17
CA CYS A 5 -6.49 -28.01 46.76
C CYS A 5 -6.27 -26.54 46.41
N LEU A 6 -5.01 -26.14 46.24
CA LEU A 6 -4.65 -24.82 45.73
C LEU A 6 -4.83 -24.83 44.20
N LEU A 7 -5.97 -24.33 43.73
CA LEU A 7 -6.24 -24.14 42.30
C LEU A 7 -5.48 -22.88 41.84
N LEU A 8 -4.33 -23.06 41.19
CA LEU A 8 -3.61 -21.98 40.51
C LEU A 8 -4.43 -21.51 39.30
N LEU A 9 -5.15 -20.40 39.47
CA LEU A 9 -5.76 -19.65 38.37
C LEU A 9 -4.66 -19.01 37.52
N LEU A 10 -4.36 -19.64 36.38
CA LEU A 10 -3.62 -19.03 35.27
C LEU A 10 -4.48 -17.92 34.68
N LEU A 11 -4.34 -16.70 35.21
CA LEU A 11 -4.86 -15.50 34.56
C LEU A 11 -4.04 -15.28 33.27
N PRO A 12 -4.67 -15.28 32.08
CA PRO A 12 -3.97 -14.88 30.87
C PRO A 12 -3.63 -13.39 31.02
N VAL A 13 -2.33 -13.10 31.13
CA VAL A 13 -1.82 -11.75 30.99
C VAL A 13 -2.10 -11.34 29.55
N PHE A 14 -3.22 -10.64 29.34
CA PHE A 14 -3.48 -9.94 28.10
C PHE A 14 -2.46 -8.81 28.01
N CYS A 15 -1.29 -9.12 27.45
CA CYS A 15 -0.38 -8.12 26.94
C CYS A 15 -1.11 -7.48 25.75
N SER A 16 -1.85 -6.39 26.00
CA SER A 16 -2.43 -5.60 24.95
C SER A 16 -1.27 -5.01 24.17
N ALA A 17 -0.87 -5.65 23.08
CA ALA A 17 0.09 -5.11 22.15
C ALA A 17 -0.44 -3.74 21.73
N GLN A 18 0.19 -2.67 22.21
CA GLN A 18 -0.21 -1.32 21.88
C GLN A 18 -0.05 -1.18 20.37
N THR A 19 -1.17 -1.00 19.66
CA THR A 19 -1.13 -0.79 18.22
C THR A 19 -0.38 0.49 17.96
N LEU A 20 0.81 0.38 17.35
CA LEU A 20 1.63 1.53 16.98
C LEU A 20 0.80 2.47 16.10
N ASN A 21 0.76 3.74 16.49
CA ASN A 21 0.11 4.78 15.70
C ASN A 21 1.02 5.15 14.51
N TYR A 22 0.56 4.86 13.30
CA TYR A 22 1.29 5.12 12.06
C TYR A 22 1.26 6.59 11.62
N LEU A 23 0.57 7.50 12.30
CA LEU A 23 0.69 8.94 12.01
C LEU A 23 2.13 9.41 12.21
N ALA A 24 2.82 8.92 13.24
CA ALA A 24 4.24 9.20 13.46
C ALA A 24 5.14 8.58 12.37
N TYR A 25 4.76 7.42 11.82
CA TYR A 25 5.43 6.83 10.66
C TYR A 25 5.35 7.78 9.46
N HIS A 26 4.14 8.24 9.13
CA HIS A 26 3.92 9.10 7.96
C HIS A 26 4.65 10.45 8.10
N GLN A 27 4.68 11.02 9.30
CA GLN A 27 5.46 12.23 9.60
C GLN A 27 6.97 12.02 9.40
N GLN A 28 7.51 10.88 9.85
CA GLN A 28 8.92 10.55 9.64
C GLN A 28 9.24 10.32 8.16
N ILE A 29 8.32 9.77 7.37
CA ILE A 29 8.47 9.69 5.91
C ILE A 29 8.56 11.09 5.30
N THR A 30 7.69 12.02 5.70
CA THR A 30 7.79 13.42 5.25
C THR A 30 9.15 14.04 5.58
N GLN A 31 9.66 13.84 6.80
CA GLN A 31 11.00 14.31 7.19
C GLN A 31 12.12 13.67 6.34
N ALA A 32 12.03 12.37 6.05
CA ALA A 32 12.99 11.69 5.18
C ALA A 32 12.96 12.24 3.75
N GLU A 33 11.78 12.56 3.23
CA GLU A 33 11.58 13.17 1.92
C GLU A 33 12.09 14.63 1.88
N GLU A 34 11.92 15.41 2.96
CA GLU A 34 12.51 16.75 3.10
C GLU A 34 14.04 16.70 3.04
N HIS A 35 14.67 15.78 3.78
CA HIS A 35 16.12 15.55 3.68
C HIS A 35 16.55 15.16 2.26
N LEU A 36 15.76 14.33 1.57
CA LEU A 36 16.04 13.95 0.18
C LEU A 36 16.01 15.17 -0.75
N VAL A 37 15.01 16.04 -0.63
CA VAL A 37 14.92 17.30 -1.38
C VAL A 37 16.10 18.22 -1.07
N ALA A 38 16.53 18.29 0.19
CA ALA A 38 17.70 19.02 0.64
C ALA A 38 19.05 18.36 0.25
N ARG A 39 19.03 17.20 -0.44
CA ARG A 39 20.21 16.39 -0.82
C ARG A 39 21.01 15.88 0.39
N GLN A 40 20.38 15.79 1.55
CA GLN A 40 20.89 15.23 2.78
C GLN A 40 20.62 13.72 2.80
N PHE A 41 21.26 13.00 1.87
CA PHE A 41 20.99 11.59 1.63
C PHE A 41 21.32 10.68 2.83
N PRO A 42 22.45 10.87 3.56
CA PRO A 42 22.74 10.09 4.77
C PRO A 42 21.68 10.28 5.87
N GLU A 43 21.22 11.52 6.07
CA GLU A 43 20.18 11.85 7.06
C GLU A 43 18.84 11.21 6.70
N SER A 44 18.45 11.27 5.42
CA SER A 44 17.27 10.57 4.90
C SER A 44 17.36 9.05 5.10
N LEU A 45 18.51 8.45 4.78
CA LEU A 45 18.75 7.01 4.96
C LEU A 45 18.65 6.57 6.43
N LYS A 46 19.15 7.40 7.36
CA LYS A 46 19.05 7.13 8.80
C LYS A 46 17.59 7.02 9.26
N ILE A 47 16.70 7.87 8.75
CA ILE A 47 15.28 7.80 9.08
C ILE A 47 14.66 6.49 8.56
N TYR A 48 14.95 6.09 7.31
CA TYR A 48 14.47 4.80 6.80
C TYR A 48 14.95 3.60 7.62
N LEU A 49 16.20 3.60 8.09
CA LEU A 49 16.70 2.58 9.01
C LEU A 49 15.90 2.55 10.32
N GLN A 50 15.69 3.73 10.94
CA GLN A 50 14.90 3.84 12.16
C GLN A 50 13.46 3.35 11.97
N LEU A 51 12.84 3.65 10.83
CA LEU A 51 11.50 3.19 10.50
C LEU A 51 11.43 1.66 10.47
N THR A 52 12.41 1.00 9.82
CA THR A 52 12.46 -0.47 9.79
C THR A 52 12.73 -1.14 11.14
N ALA A 53 13.36 -0.42 12.07
CA ALA A 53 13.58 -0.89 13.44
C ALA A 53 12.37 -0.67 14.35
N THR A 54 11.56 0.36 14.07
CA THR A 54 10.45 0.79 14.94
C THR A 54 9.12 0.17 14.54
N TYR A 55 8.86 0.06 13.24
CA TYR A 55 7.54 -0.33 12.72
C TYR A 55 7.56 -1.74 12.14
N PRO A 56 6.67 -2.64 12.58
CA PRO A 56 6.57 -4.01 12.06
C PRO A 56 6.27 -4.06 10.56
N HIS A 57 5.53 -3.06 10.07
CA HIS A 57 5.28 -2.85 8.66
C HIS A 57 5.87 -1.51 8.20
N VAL A 58 6.69 -1.60 7.16
CA VAL A 58 7.15 -0.47 6.33
C VAL A 58 6.59 -0.71 4.93
N PHE A 59 6.10 0.33 4.26
CA PHE A 59 5.55 0.21 2.91
C PHE A 59 6.66 -0.07 1.89
N LEU A 60 6.34 -0.85 0.85
CA LEU A 60 7.29 -1.26 -0.17
C LEU A 60 7.88 -0.06 -0.91
N ARG A 61 7.08 0.99 -1.17
CA ARG A 61 7.56 2.24 -1.76
C ARG A 61 8.74 2.81 -0.96
N ASP A 62 8.61 2.86 0.36
CA ASP A 62 9.61 3.46 1.24
C ASP A 62 10.88 2.60 1.31
N LEU A 63 10.73 1.28 1.29
CA LEU A 63 11.86 0.35 1.16
C LEU A 63 12.60 0.52 -0.19
N LYS A 64 11.87 0.76 -1.28
CA LYS A 64 12.46 1.05 -2.60
C LYS A 64 13.24 2.37 -2.58
N VAL A 65 12.75 3.40 -1.90
CA VAL A 65 13.48 4.67 -1.75
C VAL A 65 14.75 4.45 -0.92
N ALA A 66 14.63 3.79 0.23
CA ALA A 66 15.77 3.47 1.09
C ALA A 66 16.86 2.65 0.35
N THR A 67 16.44 1.67 -0.46
CA THR A 67 17.31 0.88 -1.34
C THR A 67 18.08 1.77 -2.32
N GLN A 68 17.39 2.71 -2.97
CA GLN A 68 18.02 3.62 -3.93
C GLN A 68 18.98 4.60 -3.27
N LEU A 69 18.64 5.09 -2.07
CA LEU A 69 19.52 5.94 -1.28
C LEU A 69 20.79 5.20 -0.88
N ALA A 70 20.67 3.98 -0.34
CA ALA A 70 21.82 3.16 0.03
C ALA A 70 22.71 2.82 -1.19
N ALA A 71 22.11 2.51 -2.33
CA ALA A 71 22.84 2.33 -3.58
C ALA A 71 23.59 3.60 -4.01
N TYR A 72 22.94 4.76 -3.93
CA TYR A 72 23.51 6.05 -4.31
C TYR A 72 24.67 6.47 -3.39
N THR A 73 24.53 6.28 -2.08
CA THR A 73 25.58 6.57 -1.09
C THR A 73 26.66 5.50 -1.01
N LYS A 74 26.57 4.44 -1.83
CA LYS A 74 27.46 3.28 -1.84
C LYS A 74 27.52 2.54 -0.49
N ASP A 75 26.46 2.66 0.31
CA ASP A 75 26.29 1.91 1.54
C ASP A 75 25.80 0.50 1.22
N THR A 76 26.75 -0.39 0.92
CA THR A 76 26.46 -1.75 0.47
C THR A 76 25.77 -2.59 1.55
N ALA A 77 26.09 -2.37 2.83
CA ALA A 77 25.47 -3.09 3.93
C ALA A 77 23.97 -2.80 4.00
N ASN A 78 23.61 -1.51 4.02
CA ASN A 78 22.20 -1.11 4.07
C ASN A 78 21.47 -1.38 2.74
N LEU A 79 22.16 -1.35 1.59
CA LEU A 79 21.59 -1.73 0.31
C LEU A 79 21.02 -3.15 0.35
N TYR A 80 21.81 -4.15 0.79
CA TYR A 80 21.35 -5.53 0.83
C TYR A 80 20.29 -5.76 1.90
N PHE A 81 20.38 -5.07 3.03
CA PHE A 81 19.33 -5.07 4.06
C PHE A 81 17.98 -4.61 3.50
N PHE A 82 17.92 -3.46 2.82
CA PHE A 82 16.67 -2.93 2.27
C PHE A 82 16.15 -3.76 1.09
N LEU A 83 17.03 -4.27 0.23
CA LEU A 83 16.63 -5.18 -0.85
C LEU A 83 15.96 -6.43 -0.30
N GLU A 84 16.54 -7.07 0.72
CA GLU A 84 15.96 -8.25 1.35
C GLU A 84 14.57 -7.95 1.94
N LYS A 85 14.43 -6.84 2.67
CA LYS A 85 13.13 -6.40 3.22
C LYS A 85 12.10 -6.13 2.12
N ALA A 86 12.51 -5.52 1.02
CA ALA A 86 11.61 -5.20 -0.08
C ALA A 86 11.21 -6.44 -0.91
N MET A 87 12.11 -7.40 -1.09
CA MET A 87 11.79 -8.68 -1.73
C MET A 87 10.78 -9.49 -0.91
N LEU A 88 10.89 -9.47 0.43
CA LEU A 88 9.88 -10.03 1.35
C LEU A 88 8.50 -9.35 1.25
N LYS A 89 8.44 -8.17 0.64
CA LYS A 89 7.22 -7.40 0.34
C LYS A 89 6.77 -7.53 -1.12
N GLY A 90 7.37 -8.45 -1.88
CA GLY A 90 6.98 -8.74 -3.27
C GLY A 90 7.71 -7.92 -4.33
N TRP A 91 8.82 -7.25 -4.01
CA TRP A 91 9.66 -6.62 -5.04
C TRP A 91 10.45 -7.66 -5.82
N THR A 92 10.06 -7.92 -7.07
CA THR A 92 10.67 -8.98 -7.88
C THR A 92 12.07 -8.62 -8.39
N SER A 93 12.91 -9.63 -8.66
CA SER A 93 14.23 -9.43 -9.29
C SER A 93 14.09 -8.72 -10.63
N LYS A 94 13.03 -9.02 -11.39
CA LYS A 94 12.71 -8.35 -12.66
C LYS A 94 12.51 -6.84 -12.49
N GLN A 95 11.84 -6.41 -11.43
CA GLN A 95 11.63 -4.98 -11.16
C GLN A 95 12.91 -4.33 -10.62
N ILE A 96 13.63 -5.01 -9.73
CA ILE A 96 14.92 -4.56 -9.18
C ILE A 96 15.93 -4.31 -10.31
N LEU A 97 16.08 -5.27 -11.23
CA LEU A 97 16.98 -5.19 -12.39
C LEU A 97 16.56 -4.17 -13.45
N LYS A 98 15.41 -3.49 -13.31
CA LYS A 98 15.05 -2.35 -14.16
C LYS A 98 15.52 -1.02 -13.59
N ARG A 99 15.88 -0.95 -12.30
CA ARG A 99 16.29 0.31 -11.67
C ARG A 99 17.72 0.66 -12.06
N LYS A 100 17.89 1.85 -12.67
CA LYS A 100 19.20 2.35 -13.12
C LYS A 100 20.21 2.45 -11.96
N THR A 101 19.74 2.88 -10.79
CA THR A 101 20.54 2.99 -9.56
C THR A 101 21.11 1.66 -9.06
N LEU A 102 20.50 0.53 -9.46
CA LEU A 102 20.91 -0.81 -9.02
C LEU A 102 21.77 -1.56 -10.06
N GLN A 103 21.83 -1.07 -11.31
CA GLN A 103 22.64 -1.68 -12.36
C GLN A 103 24.12 -1.85 -11.99
N PRO A 104 24.79 -0.89 -11.32
CA PRO A 104 26.19 -1.06 -10.94
C PRO A 104 26.46 -2.30 -10.07
N PHE A 105 25.45 -2.78 -9.34
CA PHE A 105 25.57 -3.93 -8.44
C PHE A 105 25.24 -5.26 -9.10
N LYS A 106 24.75 -5.28 -10.34
CA LYS A 106 24.31 -6.52 -11.03
C LYS A 106 25.40 -7.59 -11.11
N SER A 107 26.66 -7.17 -11.28
CA SER A 107 27.80 -8.08 -11.38
C SER A 107 28.34 -8.54 -10.03
N ASN A 108 27.92 -7.94 -8.92
CA ASN A 108 28.37 -8.28 -7.57
C ASN A 108 27.79 -9.64 -7.12
N ASP A 109 28.63 -10.49 -6.54
CA ASP A 109 28.22 -11.85 -6.16
C ASP A 109 27.21 -11.91 -5.01
N GLN A 110 27.28 -10.98 -4.05
CA GLN A 110 26.27 -10.86 -3.00
C GLN A 110 24.91 -10.46 -3.58
N PHE A 111 24.90 -9.56 -4.58
CA PHE A 111 23.67 -9.18 -5.28
C PHE A 111 23.07 -10.36 -6.05
N LYS A 112 23.88 -11.11 -6.79
CA LYS A 112 23.43 -12.34 -7.49
C LYS A 112 22.89 -13.38 -6.51
N LYS A 113 23.58 -13.62 -5.40
CA LYS A 113 23.14 -14.56 -4.35
C LYS A 113 21.80 -14.15 -3.75
N LEU A 114 21.58 -12.85 -3.53
CA LEU A 114 20.31 -12.34 -3.02
C LEU A 114 19.17 -12.61 -4.02
N LEU A 115 19.35 -12.25 -5.29
CA LEU A 115 18.33 -12.45 -6.34
C LEU A 115 18.04 -13.93 -6.59
N ALA A 116 19.04 -14.82 -6.41
CA ALA A 116 18.83 -16.26 -6.52
C ALA A 116 17.87 -16.84 -5.46
N ARG A 117 17.54 -16.09 -4.40
CA ARG A 117 16.55 -16.47 -3.39
C ARG A 117 15.13 -15.97 -3.69
N GLU A 118 14.85 -15.47 -4.90
CA GLU A 118 13.53 -14.90 -5.26
C GLU A 118 12.36 -15.83 -4.91
N ASP A 119 12.45 -17.13 -5.21
CA ASP A 119 11.38 -18.09 -4.88
C ASP A 119 11.11 -18.18 -3.37
N GLN A 120 12.14 -18.08 -2.54
CA GLN A 120 11.99 -18.07 -1.08
C GLN A 120 11.27 -16.80 -0.63
N PHE A 121 11.66 -15.64 -1.17
CA PHE A 121 11.03 -14.38 -0.86
C PHE A 121 9.58 -14.32 -1.33
N GLN A 122 9.29 -14.84 -2.52
CA GLN A 122 7.95 -14.89 -3.07
C GLN A 122 7.04 -15.77 -2.19
N LYS A 123 7.50 -16.95 -1.78
CA LYS A 123 6.76 -17.81 -0.84
C LYS A 123 6.52 -17.11 0.49
N ALA A 124 7.52 -16.43 1.03
CA ALA A 124 7.36 -15.67 2.27
C ALA A 124 6.35 -14.52 2.12
N PHE A 125 6.38 -13.80 1.00
CA PHE A 125 5.42 -12.74 0.69
C PHE A 125 3.99 -13.31 0.59
N GLU A 126 3.80 -14.39 -0.16
CA GLU A 126 2.50 -15.04 -0.36
C GLU A 126 1.91 -15.58 0.93
N ASN A 127 2.74 -16.12 1.83
CA ASN A 127 2.32 -16.59 3.15
C ASN A 127 1.89 -15.46 4.11
N ASN A 128 2.31 -14.22 3.84
CA ASN A 128 2.04 -13.05 4.69
C ASN A 128 0.84 -12.22 4.23
N ILE A 129 0.19 -12.59 3.12
CA ILE A 129 -0.94 -11.85 2.56
C ILE A 129 -2.16 -12.75 2.37
N ASN A 130 -3.35 -12.15 2.35
CA ASN A 130 -4.58 -12.85 2.05
C ASN A 130 -4.74 -13.03 0.53
N LEU A 131 -4.27 -14.16 0.00
CA LEU A 131 -4.32 -14.47 -1.44
C LEU A 131 -5.74 -14.56 -2.00
N THR A 132 -6.70 -15.05 -1.21
CA THR A 132 -8.10 -15.12 -1.61
C THR A 132 -8.67 -13.72 -1.81
N LEU A 133 -8.48 -12.84 -0.82
CA LEU A 133 -8.92 -11.45 -0.90
C LEU A 133 -8.17 -10.67 -1.99
N ARG A 134 -6.86 -10.89 -2.13
CA ARG A 134 -6.06 -10.33 -3.23
C ARG A 134 -6.68 -10.68 -4.59
N THR A 135 -7.09 -11.94 -4.77
CA THR A 135 -7.73 -12.40 -6.00
C THR A 135 -9.08 -11.73 -6.23
N GLU A 136 -9.89 -11.62 -5.18
CA GLU A 136 -11.17 -10.90 -5.23
C GLU A 136 -10.98 -9.44 -5.66
N ILE A 137 -10.14 -8.66 -4.96
CA ILE A 137 -9.87 -7.25 -5.28
C ILE A 137 -9.33 -7.10 -6.71
N LYS A 138 -8.45 -8.00 -7.15
CA LYS A 138 -7.92 -7.98 -8.52
C LYS A 138 -9.02 -8.17 -9.57
N GLN A 139 -9.96 -9.09 -9.33
CA GLN A 139 -11.09 -9.32 -10.23
C GLN A 139 -12.05 -8.12 -10.24
N MET A 140 -12.28 -7.52 -9.07
CA MET A 140 -13.06 -6.29 -8.92
C MET A 140 -12.47 -5.16 -9.78
N LEU A 141 -11.14 -4.92 -9.67
CA LEU A 141 -10.44 -3.93 -10.48
C LEU A 141 -10.50 -4.23 -11.97
N ALA A 142 -10.27 -5.48 -12.38
CA ALA A 142 -10.34 -5.86 -13.79
C ALA A 142 -11.73 -5.60 -14.39
N ALA A 143 -12.79 -5.89 -13.62
CA ALA A 143 -14.17 -5.63 -14.03
C ALA A 143 -14.47 -4.12 -14.13
N ASP A 144 -13.95 -3.32 -13.21
CA ASP A 144 -14.08 -1.86 -13.20
C ASP A 144 -13.34 -1.23 -14.40
N GLN A 145 -12.06 -1.56 -14.58
CA GLN A 145 -11.22 -1.08 -15.68
C GLN A 145 -11.77 -1.46 -17.06
N LYS A 146 -12.33 -2.67 -17.22
CA LYS A 146 -12.99 -3.07 -18.47
C LYS A 146 -14.15 -2.15 -18.83
N ARG A 147 -14.88 -1.63 -17.83
CA ARG A 147 -15.99 -0.69 -18.05
C ARG A 147 -15.47 0.73 -18.29
N ALA A 148 -14.46 1.17 -17.55
CA ALA A 148 -13.80 2.46 -17.78
C ALA A 148 -13.25 2.56 -19.21
N LEU A 149 -12.57 1.51 -19.69
CA LEU A 149 -12.10 1.43 -21.07
C LEU A 149 -13.25 1.50 -22.07
N ARG A 150 -14.38 0.82 -21.80
CA ARG A 150 -15.57 0.90 -22.67
C ARG A 150 -16.14 2.32 -22.72
N VAL A 151 -16.19 3.04 -21.61
CA VAL A 151 -16.60 4.46 -21.56
C VAL A 151 -15.69 5.30 -22.46
N ALA A 152 -14.36 5.14 -22.31
CA ALA A 152 -13.36 5.87 -23.08
C ALA A 152 -13.48 5.62 -24.59
N LEU A 153 -13.74 4.38 -24.99
CA LEU A 153 -13.87 3.98 -26.39
C LEU A 153 -15.28 4.20 -26.98
N THR A 154 -16.28 4.59 -26.19
CA THR A 154 -17.65 4.80 -26.71
C THR A 154 -17.72 6.10 -27.52
N PRO A 155 -18.05 6.02 -28.83
CA PRO A 155 -18.26 7.21 -29.64
C PRO A 155 -19.61 7.87 -29.32
N GLY A 156 -19.63 9.19 -29.29
CA GLY A 156 -20.84 9.98 -29.04
C GLY A 156 -21.14 10.23 -27.56
N ILE A 157 -21.28 11.52 -27.21
CA ILE A 157 -21.47 11.99 -25.83
C ILE A 157 -22.71 11.36 -25.18
N LYS A 158 -23.86 11.33 -25.88
CA LYS A 158 -25.12 10.77 -25.36
C LYS A 158 -25.02 9.28 -25.01
N TRP A 159 -24.35 8.48 -25.85
CA TRP A 159 -24.15 7.05 -25.62
C TRP A 159 -23.19 6.80 -24.46
N ARG A 160 -22.12 7.59 -24.39
CA ARG A 160 -21.16 7.56 -23.28
C ARG A 160 -21.87 7.86 -21.96
N GLU A 161 -22.58 8.98 -21.87
CA GLU A 161 -23.34 9.35 -20.67
C GLU A 161 -24.35 8.28 -20.25
N ARG A 162 -25.10 7.73 -21.21
CA ARG A 162 -26.06 6.65 -20.94
C ARG A 162 -25.37 5.42 -20.38
N TYR A 163 -24.27 4.97 -21.00
CA TYR A 163 -23.53 3.80 -20.52
C TYR A 163 -22.91 4.06 -19.14
N THR A 164 -22.31 5.23 -18.93
CA THR A 164 -21.75 5.65 -17.64
C THR A 164 -22.81 5.56 -16.54
N LYS A 165 -23.96 6.24 -16.72
CA LYS A 165 -25.04 6.28 -15.73
C LYS A 165 -25.69 4.92 -15.49
N GLN A 166 -25.91 4.11 -16.54
CA GLN A 166 -26.66 2.85 -16.44
C GLN A 166 -25.81 1.63 -16.09
N LYS A 167 -24.50 1.64 -16.37
CA LYS A 167 -23.64 0.46 -16.27
C LYS A 167 -22.37 0.69 -15.47
N PHE A 168 -21.66 1.79 -15.68
CA PHE A 168 -20.40 2.05 -14.98
C PHE A 168 -20.64 2.44 -13.52
N VAL A 169 -21.38 3.52 -13.28
CA VAL A 169 -21.62 4.05 -11.94
C VAL A 169 -22.30 3.01 -11.02
N PRO A 170 -23.37 2.29 -11.42
CA PRO A 170 -23.95 1.26 -10.56
C PRO A 170 -22.99 0.12 -10.22
N HIS A 171 -22.10 -0.25 -11.15
CA HIS A 171 -21.10 -1.28 -10.90
C HIS A 171 -20.04 -0.79 -9.91
N ASN A 172 -19.48 0.41 -10.13
CA ASN A 172 -18.49 0.98 -9.23
C ASN A 172 -19.06 1.12 -7.80
N ARG A 173 -20.30 1.60 -7.63
CA ARG A 173 -20.98 1.64 -6.32
C ARG A 173 -21.03 0.28 -5.62
N ALA A 174 -21.31 -0.79 -6.36
CA ALA A 174 -21.29 -2.14 -5.80
C ALA A 174 -19.89 -2.57 -5.36
N GLN A 175 -18.85 -2.23 -6.14
CA GLN A 175 -17.45 -2.48 -5.77
C GLN A 175 -17.08 -1.74 -4.48
N VAL A 176 -17.43 -0.46 -4.40
CA VAL A 176 -17.12 0.38 -3.23
C VAL A 176 -17.87 -0.09 -1.98
N ARG A 177 -19.12 -0.55 -2.11
CA ARG A 177 -19.84 -1.24 -1.02
C ARG A 177 -19.11 -2.49 -0.55
N ARG A 178 -18.59 -3.28 -1.48
CA ARG A 178 -17.83 -4.47 -1.15
C ARG A 178 -16.53 -4.12 -0.42
N ILE A 179 -15.81 -3.07 -0.86
CA ILE A 179 -14.64 -2.55 -0.14
C ILE A 179 -15.03 -2.12 1.28
N ASN A 180 -16.14 -1.40 1.45
CA ASN A 180 -16.61 -0.96 2.77
C ASN A 180 -16.85 -2.16 3.72
N GLN A 181 -17.47 -3.24 3.21
CA GLN A 181 -17.67 -4.48 3.95
C GLN A 181 -16.36 -5.19 4.29
N ILE A 182 -15.40 -5.21 3.36
CA ILE A 182 -14.07 -5.77 3.59
C ILE A 182 -13.35 -4.99 4.71
N MET A 183 -13.46 -3.67 4.69
CA MET A 183 -12.88 -2.82 5.74
C MET A 183 -13.47 -3.11 7.12
N ASP A 184 -14.76 -3.43 7.20
CA ASP A 184 -15.40 -3.86 8.46
C ASP A 184 -14.92 -5.23 8.95
N GLN A 185 -14.51 -6.10 8.03
CA GLN A 185 -14.12 -7.49 8.35
C GLN A 185 -12.65 -7.63 8.69
N VAL A 186 -11.77 -6.98 7.91
CA VAL A 186 -10.33 -7.22 7.97
C VAL A 186 -9.48 -5.94 7.94
N GLY A 187 -10.07 -4.76 7.79
CA GLY A 187 -9.35 -3.50 7.59
C GLY A 187 -9.13 -3.15 6.11
N TYR A 188 -8.37 -2.09 5.83
CA TYR A 188 -8.17 -1.62 4.46
C TYR A 188 -7.38 -2.65 3.62
N PRO A 189 -7.92 -3.12 2.48
CA PRO A 189 -7.27 -4.13 1.65
C PRO A 189 -6.15 -3.51 0.79
N GLY A 190 -5.13 -2.99 1.46
CA GLY A 190 -3.92 -2.40 0.88
C GLY A 190 -2.72 -3.33 0.98
N GLU A 191 -1.51 -2.75 0.93
CA GLU A 191 -0.24 -3.50 0.87
C GLU A 191 -0.10 -4.48 2.02
N LYS A 192 -0.49 -4.08 3.24
CA LYS A 192 -0.39 -4.88 4.44
C LYS A 192 -1.20 -6.18 4.38
N ILE A 193 -2.39 -6.16 3.76
CA ILE A 193 -3.33 -7.29 3.77
C ILE A 193 -3.23 -8.10 2.49
N ILE A 194 -3.23 -7.43 1.34
CA ILE A 194 -3.29 -8.11 0.04
C ILE A 194 -1.99 -7.97 -0.74
N GLY A 195 -0.99 -7.23 -0.26
CA GLY A 195 0.27 -7.03 -0.97
C GLY A 195 0.16 -6.15 -2.22
N ASP A 196 -0.85 -5.27 -2.30
CA ASP A 196 -1.01 -4.28 -3.37
C ASP A 196 -1.49 -2.95 -2.78
N HIS A 197 -0.92 -1.83 -3.24
CA HIS A 197 -1.18 -0.47 -2.72
C HIS A 197 -2.06 0.37 -3.67
N SER A 198 -2.60 -0.22 -4.74
CA SER A 198 -3.21 0.55 -5.83
C SER A 198 -4.64 0.14 -6.13
N TRP A 199 -4.98 -1.14 -6.02
CA TRP A 199 -6.25 -1.64 -6.54
C TRP A 199 -7.46 -1.12 -5.77
N ALA A 200 -7.42 -1.16 -4.43
CA ALA A 200 -8.49 -0.62 -3.59
C ALA A 200 -8.60 0.91 -3.75
N THR A 201 -7.46 1.61 -3.78
CA THR A 201 -7.34 3.05 -4.02
C THR A 201 -8.06 3.46 -5.30
N VAL A 202 -7.80 2.75 -6.41
CA VAL A 202 -8.43 3.02 -7.73
C VAL A 202 -9.93 2.76 -7.69
N LEU A 203 -10.35 1.63 -7.11
CA LEU A 203 -11.78 1.27 -7.01
C LEU A 203 -12.57 2.33 -6.23
N ILE A 204 -12.02 2.84 -5.13
CA ILE A 204 -12.63 3.90 -4.32
C ILE A 204 -12.63 5.23 -5.07
N SER A 205 -11.53 5.56 -5.76
CA SER A 205 -11.36 6.86 -6.46
C SER A 205 -12.33 7.04 -7.62
N HIS A 206 -12.77 5.97 -8.26
CA HIS A 206 -13.78 6.01 -9.33
C HIS A 206 -15.22 6.25 -8.84
N ASN A 207 -15.43 6.44 -7.55
CA ASN A 207 -16.76 6.68 -6.99
C ASN A 207 -17.26 8.10 -7.25
N GLU A 208 -18.18 8.24 -8.20
CA GLU A 208 -18.85 9.49 -8.52
C GLU A 208 -20.12 9.70 -7.67
N HIS A 209 -20.14 10.77 -6.87
CA HIS A 209 -21.31 11.34 -6.18
C HIS A 209 -22.16 10.37 -5.34
N ASP A 210 -21.57 9.34 -4.72
CA ASP A 210 -22.28 8.45 -3.80
C ASP A 210 -22.02 8.83 -2.33
N SER A 211 -23.12 8.91 -1.57
CA SER A 211 -23.17 8.98 -0.11
C SER A 211 -22.27 7.98 0.61
N ILE A 212 -21.95 6.83 -0.02
CA ILE A 212 -21.09 5.82 0.60
C ILE A 212 -19.70 6.34 0.94
N TYR A 213 -19.18 7.35 0.24
CA TYR A 213 -17.89 7.92 0.56
C TYR A 213 -17.87 8.51 1.98
N GLN A 214 -18.98 9.13 2.43
CA GLN A 214 -19.10 9.65 3.79
C GLN A 214 -18.97 8.55 4.86
N GLN A 215 -19.35 7.32 4.52
CA GLN A 215 -19.19 6.16 5.41
C GLN A 215 -17.77 5.58 5.37
N LEU A 216 -17.11 5.67 4.21
CA LEU A 216 -15.75 5.16 4.01
C LEU A 216 -14.69 6.08 4.59
N GLN A 217 -14.87 7.39 4.47
CA GLN A 217 -13.89 8.39 4.88
C GLN A 217 -13.34 8.15 6.30
N PRO A 218 -14.16 8.06 7.37
CA PRO A 218 -13.63 7.81 8.72
C PRO A 218 -12.85 6.49 8.82
N LYS A 219 -13.24 5.46 8.05
CA LYS A 219 -12.52 4.18 8.02
C LYS A 219 -11.17 4.27 7.31
N LEU A 220 -11.06 5.12 6.29
CA LEU A 220 -9.79 5.39 5.60
C LEU A 220 -8.80 6.15 6.48
N TYR A 221 -9.26 7.15 7.24
CA TYR A 221 -8.41 7.82 8.24
C TYR A 221 -7.97 6.86 9.35
N ALA A 222 -8.89 6.02 9.85
CA ALA A 222 -8.53 5.01 10.83
C ALA A 222 -7.54 3.97 10.24
N ALA A 223 -7.66 3.63 8.95
CA ALA A 223 -6.70 2.77 8.26
C ALA A 223 -5.31 3.42 8.15
N LEU A 224 -5.24 4.75 7.97
CA LEU A 224 -3.98 5.50 7.95
C LEU A 224 -3.26 5.39 9.29
N GLU A 225 -4.00 5.56 10.38
CA GLU A 225 -3.50 5.42 11.76
C GLU A 225 -3.00 4.01 12.08
N ARG A 226 -3.60 2.98 11.46
CA ARG A 226 -3.18 1.57 11.61
C ARG A 226 -2.08 1.13 10.63
N GLY A 227 -1.65 2.03 9.74
CA GLY A 227 -0.65 1.74 8.71
C GLY A 227 -1.16 0.74 7.67
N GLU A 228 -2.46 0.71 7.40
CA GLU A 228 -3.04 -0.17 6.38
C GLU A 228 -3.07 0.50 4.99
N ILE A 229 -3.15 1.83 4.96
CA ILE A 229 -3.08 2.70 3.78
C ILE A 229 -1.96 3.72 3.96
N SER A 230 -1.24 4.05 2.89
CA SER A 230 -0.24 5.12 2.91
C SER A 230 -0.87 6.51 2.79
N ALA A 231 -0.15 7.55 3.23
CA ALA A 231 -0.60 8.93 3.06
C ALA A 231 -0.83 9.31 1.57
N ILE A 232 -0.03 8.74 0.67
CA ILE A 232 -0.15 8.96 -0.77
C ILE A 232 -1.42 8.33 -1.34
N GLU A 233 -1.71 7.07 -0.97
CA GLU A 233 -2.95 6.41 -1.39
C GLU A 233 -4.18 7.19 -0.91
N LEU A 234 -4.17 7.64 0.34
CA LEU A 234 -5.26 8.47 0.88
C LEU A 234 -5.37 9.80 0.12
N ALA A 235 -4.25 10.46 -0.16
CA ALA A 235 -4.23 11.70 -0.93
C ALA A 235 -4.80 11.52 -2.35
N ILE A 236 -4.52 10.40 -3.01
CA ILE A 236 -5.11 10.07 -4.32
C ILE A 236 -6.64 10.01 -4.19
N VAL A 237 -7.15 9.24 -3.23
CA VAL A 237 -8.60 9.10 -2.99
C VAL A 237 -9.26 10.45 -2.72
N GLU A 238 -8.69 11.24 -1.81
CA GLU A 238 -9.21 12.57 -1.44
C GLU A 238 -9.14 13.57 -2.60
N SER A 239 -8.07 13.53 -3.41
CA SER A 239 -7.94 14.41 -4.57
C SER A 239 -8.98 14.10 -5.64
N TRP A 240 -9.24 12.82 -5.93
CA TRP A 240 -10.31 12.42 -6.83
C TRP A 240 -11.69 12.84 -6.31
N ARG A 241 -11.89 12.78 -4.99
CA ARG A 241 -13.13 13.25 -4.39
C ARG A 241 -13.35 14.74 -4.66
N ARG A 242 -12.32 15.58 -4.52
CA ARG A 242 -12.38 17.01 -4.85
C ARG A 242 -12.73 17.26 -6.32
N VAL A 243 -12.14 16.51 -7.24
CA VAL A 243 -12.49 16.61 -8.68
C VAL A 243 -13.96 16.33 -8.89
N VAL A 244 -14.48 15.26 -8.29
CA VAL A 244 -15.89 14.90 -8.41
C VAL A 244 -16.79 16.00 -7.81
N ASP A 245 -16.47 16.50 -6.62
CA ASP A 245 -17.29 17.51 -5.93
C ASP A 245 -17.29 18.88 -6.59
N THR A 246 -16.19 19.24 -7.22
CA THR A 246 -16.08 20.49 -7.98
C THR A 246 -16.52 20.34 -9.45
N SER A 247 -17.09 19.19 -9.82
CA SER A 247 -17.48 18.89 -11.21
C SER A 247 -16.32 19.08 -12.21
N GLY A 248 -15.10 18.76 -11.78
CA GLY A 248 -13.88 18.84 -12.59
C GLY A 248 -13.23 20.22 -12.67
N GLN A 249 -13.61 21.18 -11.81
CA GLN A 249 -12.91 22.47 -11.73
C GLN A 249 -11.54 22.32 -11.05
N ASP A 250 -11.43 21.44 -10.06
CA ASP A 250 -10.14 21.07 -9.46
C ASP A 250 -9.48 19.93 -10.23
N GLN A 251 -8.15 19.87 -10.19
CA GLN A 251 -7.36 18.78 -10.77
C GLN A 251 -7.04 17.70 -9.73
N ALA A 252 -7.11 16.43 -10.15
CA ALA A 252 -6.73 15.30 -9.31
C ALA A 252 -5.20 15.23 -9.17
N PHE A 253 -4.75 14.80 -7.99
CA PHE A 253 -3.36 14.46 -7.78
C PHE A 253 -3.14 13.04 -8.29
N VAL A 254 -2.31 12.87 -9.33
CA VAL A 254 -2.01 11.55 -9.91
C VAL A 254 -0.52 11.29 -9.82
N ILE A 255 -0.11 10.37 -8.96
CA ILE A 255 1.24 9.79 -9.00
C ILE A 255 1.17 8.48 -9.78
N TRP A 256 1.76 8.46 -10.98
CA TRP A 256 2.11 7.21 -11.64
C TRP A 256 3.50 6.79 -11.14
N GLU A 257 3.59 5.76 -10.29
CA GLU A 257 4.90 5.17 -9.99
C GLU A 257 5.51 4.61 -11.30
N GLN A 258 6.65 5.17 -11.71
CA GLN A 258 7.49 4.64 -12.80
C GLN A 258 8.47 3.57 -12.30
#